data_AF-A0A9W7LN72-F1
#
_entry.id   AF-A0A9W7LN72-F1
#
_cell.length_a   1.000
_cell.length_b   1.000
_cell.length_c   1.000
_cell.angle_alpha   90.00
_cell.angle_beta   90.00
_cell.angle_gamma   90.00
#
_symmetry.space_group_name_H-M   'P 1'
#
loop_
_entity.id
_entity.type
_entity.pdbx_description
1 polymer ?
#
loop_
_entity_poly.entity_id
_entity_poly.type
_entity_poly.pdbx_seq_one_letter_code
_entity_poly.pdbx_strand_id
1 'polypeptide(L)'
;MNVVVSRGFPLRFGIGLSLGGMKSNSTMPKTRISVKPLSSSSHHNPSPGSGLTNNASLPEVRVYTRKQRVKRTVDVAKENNTEAENKNHNRCRLPDIEEFAYKKVDGPARSGKSKSTCDELNAGVDITSPIGTRGKAPANWDKVLEGIRKMRSLEDAPVDTMGCEKAGSVLPPKERRFAVLISSLLSSQTKDHVTHGAIQRLGQNCLLTPDAIDKSDEATIKDLIYPVGFYTRKATNMKKIAKICLMKYDGDIPRSLEELLLLPGIGPKMAHLVMNIAWNDVQGICVDTHVHRISNRLGWVSRPGSKQKTLFPEETRVALQQWLPKEEWVPINPLLVGFGQTICTPLRPRCDICSISEFCPSAFKEASSVKKSGASKRL
;
A
#
# COMPACT_ATOMS: atom_id res chain seq x y z
N MET A 1 28.87 -12.54 -61.08
CA MET A 1 29.64 -11.31 -61.38
C MET A 1 30.90 -11.31 -60.54
N ASN A 2 31.99 -10.87 -61.16
CA ASN A 2 33.39 -11.13 -60.83
C ASN A 2 33.92 -10.51 -59.52
N VAL A 3 34.96 -11.17 -59.02
CA VAL A 3 35.99 -10.78 -58.02
C VAL A 3 36.83 -9.60 -58.53
N VAL A 4 37.28 -8.67 -57.64
CA VAL A 4 38.61 -7.98 -57.55
C VAL A 4 38.61 -7.14 -56.24
N VAL A 5 39.30 -7.51 -55.14
CA VAL A 5 40.67 -7.18 -54.66
C VAL A 5 40.97 -5.70 -54.33
N SER A 6 41.35 -5.41 -53.07
CA SER A 6 42.58 -4.65 -52.62
C SER A 6 42.54 -4.35 -51.10
N ARG A 7 43.42 -4.96 -50.27
CA ARG A 7 44.69 -4.42 -49.64
C ARG A 7 44.45 -3.25 -48.66
N GLY A 8 44.96 -3.13 -47.41
CA GLY A 8 45.85 -3.90 -46.53
C GLY A 8 46.63 -2.95 -45.56
N PHE A 9 46.53 -3.17 -44.22
CA PHE A 9 47.50 -2.95 -43.08
C PHE A 9 48.29 -1.61 -42.88
N PRO A 10 49.03 -1.33 -41.76
CA PRO A 10 49.14 -1.96 -40.41
C PRO A 10 49.24 -1.03 -39.14
N LEU A 11 48.96 -1.64 -37.96
CA LEU A 11 49.61 -1.70 -36.60
C LEU A 11 50.59 -0.64 -36.01
N ARG A 12 50.41 -0.38 -34.68
CA ARG A 12 51.33 -0.43 -33.48
C ARG A 12 51.10 0.76 -32.52
N PHE A 13 51.42 0.82 -31.21
CA PHE A 13 51.68 -0.03 -30.02
C PHE A 13 52.37 0.90 -28.97
N GLY A 14 52.18 0.72 -27.66
CA GLY A 14 52.96 1.36 -26.56
C GLY A 14 52.06 1.94 -25.46
N ILE A 15 51.83 1.33 -24.29
CA ILE A 15 52.70 0.97 -23.14
C ILE A 15 53.40 2.17 -22.48
N GLY A 16 53.04 2.44 -21.22
CA GLY A 16 53.75 3.33 -20.29
C GLY A 16 53.18 3.25 -18.87
N LEU A 17 53.78 2.41 -18.02
CA LEU A 17 53.67 2.38 -16.56
C LEU A 17 54.63 3.40 -15.94
N SER A 18 54.25 4.03 -14.81
CA SER A 18 55.21 4.33 -13.72
C SER A 18 54.51 4.58 -12.38
N LEU A 19 55.18 4.17 -11.30
CA LEU A 19 54.79 4.08 -9.89
C LEU A 19 55.24 5.29 -9.04
N GLY A 20 54.60 5.44 -7.86
CA GLY A 20 55.17 6.02 -6.63
C GLY A 20 54.68 7.44 -6.29
N GLY A 21 54.36 7.85 -5.06
CA GLY A 21 54.38 7.22 -3.73
C GLY A 21 54.03 8.27 -2.64
N MET A 22 53.42 7.79 -1.55
CA MET A 22 53.51 8.25 -0.13
C MET A 22 53.19 9.71 0.32
N LYS A 23 52.19 9.77 1.23
CA LYS A 23 52.08 10.51 2.52
C LYS A 23 52.43 12.02 2.59
N SER A 24 51.49 12.84 3.07
CA SER A 24 51.62 13.57 4.36
C SER A 24 50.40 14.46 4.66
N ASN A 25 50.25 14.76 5.96
CA ASN A 25 49.15 15.44 6.63
C ASN A 25 49.10 16.96 6.39
N SER A 26 47.92 17.49 6.73
CA SER A 26 47.69 18.74 7.47
C SER A 26 47.40 20.03 6.70
N THR A 27 46.31 20.65 7.16
CA THR A 27 46.14 22.09 7.45
C THR A 27 45.13 22.82 6.57
N MET A 28 43.96 23.09 7.18
CA MET A 28 43.01 24.11 6.73
C MET A 28 43.62 25.52 6.82
N PRO A 29 43.08 26.48 6.04
CA PRO A 29 42.93 27.83 6.54
C PRO A 29 41.45 28.23 6.64
N LYS A 30 41.11 28.74 7.82
CA LYS A 30 39.95 29.61 8.06
C LYS A 30 40.17 30.92 7.29
N THR A 31 39.13 31.46 6.70
CA THR A 31 39.01 32.93 6.55
C THR A 31 37.57 33.35 6.79
N ARG A 32 37.46 34.46 7.52
CA ARG A 32 36.27 35.09 8.06
C ARG A 32 36.32 36.54 7.58
N ILE A 33 35.15 37.16 7.41
CA ILE A 33 34.87 38.61 7.38
C ILE A 33 35.26 39.34 6.09
N SER A 34 34.28 39.92 5.38
CA SER A 34 33.92 41.33 5.58
C SER A 34 32.72 41.78 4.74
N VAL A 35 31.88 42.58 5.39
CA VAL A 35 30.73 43.33 4.88
C VAL A 35 31.20 44.76 4.63
N LYS A 36 30.73 45.44 3.57
CA LYS A 36 30.17 46.81 3.67
C LYS A 36 29.51 47.33 2.38
N PRO A 37 28.58 48.30 2.50
CA PRO A 37 27.57 48.69 1.51
C PRO A 37 27.79 50.10 0.90
N LEU A 38 26.95 50.48 -0.06
CA LEU A 38 26.55 51.87 -0.43
C LEU A 38 25.14 51.76 -1.06
N SER A 39 24.04 52.39 -0.61
CA SER A 39 23.66 53.83 -0.53
C SER A 39 23.79 54.56 -1.88
N SER A 40 22.83 55.32 -2.43
CA SER A 40 21.66 56.00 -1.85
C SER A 40 20.84 56.79 -2.91
N SER A 41 19.65 57.26 -2.47
CA SER A 41 18.93 58.51 -2.84
C SER A 41 18.09 58.49 -4.14
N SER A 42 16.91 59.15 -4.25
CA SER A 42 16.19 60.05 -3.34
C SER A 42 14.70 60.32 -3.75
N HIS A 43 13.87 60.53 -2.71
CA HIS A 43 12.76 61.48 -2.48
C HIS A 43 11.60 61.71 -3.51
N HIS A 44 10.34 61.52 -3.08
CA HIS A 44 9.49 62.58 -2.48
C HIS A 44 8.13 62.05 -1.95
N ASN A 45 7.69 62.63 -0.83
CA ASN A 45 6.38 62.53 -0.15
C ASN A 45 5.85 63.99 -0.01
N PRO A 46 4.54 64.30 0.18
CA PRO A 46 3.90 64.12 1.51
C PRO A 46 2.37 63.85 1.55
N SER A 47 1.96 63.44 2.76
CA SER A 47 0.65 63.07 3.37
C SER A 47 -0.33 64.28 3.57
N PRO A 48 -1.47 64.28 4.36
CA PRO A 48 -1.93 63.34 5.43
C PRO A 48 -3.46 63.08 5.62
N GLY A 49 -3.81 62.14 6.52
CA GLY A 49 -5.14 62.09 7.17
C GLY A 49 -5.50 60.81 7.96
N SER A 50 -5.17 60.77 9.26
CA SER A 50 -5.83 60.13 10.45
C SER A 50 -6.58 58.78 10.34
N GLY A 51 -6.49 57.78 11.23
CA GLY A 51 -5.81 57.60 12.53
C GLY A 51 -6.28 56.29 13.22
N LEU A 52 -5.35 55.65 13.99
CA LEU A 52 -5.50 54.88 15.25
C LEU A 52 -6.57 53.74 15.34
N THR A 53 -6.33 52.50 15.79
CA THR A 53 -5.52 51.99 16.92
C THR A 53 -5.10 50.51 16.76
N ASN A 54 -4.00 50.16 17.44
CA ASN A 54 -3.27 48.88 17.50
C ASN A 54 -4.01 47.72 18.22
N ASN A 55 -3.76 46.47 17.78
CA ASN A 55 -3.00 45.45 18.52
C ASN A 55 -3.03 44.09 17.79
N ALA A 56 -1.91 43.73 17.15
CA ALA A 56 -1.65 42.39 16.64
C ALA A 56 -0.38 41.84 17.30
N SER A 57 -0.54 40.87 18.19
CA SER A 57 0.55 40.12 18.81
C SER A 57 0.96 38.95 17.92
N LEU A 58 2.20 38.97 17.44
CA LEU A 58 2.87 37.89 16.72
C LEU A 58 3.23 36.72 17.67
N PRO A 59 3.17 35.45 17.22
CA PRO A 59 3.54 34.31 18.04
C PRO A 59 5.06 34.05 18.02
N GLU A 60 5.59 33.83 19.21
CA GLU A 60 6.99 33.56 19.55
C GLU A 60 7.43 32.16 19.04
N VAL A 61 8.50 32.12 18.24
CA VAL A 61 9.10 30.88 17.70
C VAL A 61 9.97 30.22 18.77
N ARG A 62 9.51 29.08 19.31
CA ARG A 62 10.25 28.28 20.30
C ARG A 62 11.13 27.23 19.60
N VAL A 63 12.43 27.47 19.58
CA VAL A 63 13.45 26.53 19.06
C VAL A 63 13.85 25.55 20.17
N TYR A 64 13.59 24.25 19.99
CA TYR A 64 14.09 23.18 20.87
C TYR A 64 15.39 22.61 20.32
N THR A 65 16.50 22.80 21.03
CA THR A 65 17.77 22.12 20.75
C THR A 65 17.82 20.76 21.49
N ARG A 66 17.96 19.66 20.76
CA ARG A 66 18.08 18.31 21.33
C ARG A 66 19.56 17.99 21.57
N LYS A 67 19.97 17.91 22.85
CA LYS A 67 21.29 17.43 23.26
C LYS A 67 21.52 15.98 22.81
N GLN A 68 22.67 15.71 22.18
CA GLN A 68 23.14 14.38 21.83
C GLN A 68 23.37 13.54 23.09
N ARG A 69 22.83 12.31 23.10
CA ARG A 69 23.11 11.31 24.14
C ARG A 69 24.12 10.31 23.62
N VAL A 70 25.34 10.38 24.14
CA VAL A 70 26.43 9.41 23.93
C VAL A 70 26.01 8.06 24.55
N LYS A 71 26.06 6.98 23.76
CA LYS A 71 25.87 5.61 24.26
C LYS A 71 27.24 5.05 24.67
N ARG A 72 27.39 4.78 25.97
CA ARG A 72 28.45 3.96 26.55
C ARG A 72 28.22 2.49 26.15
N THR A 73 29.24 1.85 25.59
CA THR A 73 29.35 0.41 25.41
C THR A 73 29.80 -0.21 26.74
N VAL A 74 29.12 -1.27 27.17
CA VAL A 74 29.59 -2.17 28.23
C VAL A 74 29.37 -3.58 27.73
N ASP A 75 30.48 -4.32 27.58
CA ASP A 75 30.51 -5.73 27.25
C ASP A 75 30.20 -6.56 28.51
N VAL A 76 29.34 -7.57 28.40
CA VAL A 76 29.28 -8.66 29.39
C VAL A 76 29.11 -9.99 28.65
N ALA A 77 29.97 -10.93 29.04
CA ALA A 77 30.18 -12.25 28.49
C ALA A 77 29.01 -13.23 28.77
N LYS A 78 29.01 -14.30 27.97
CA LYS A 78 28.14 -15.48 28.08
C LYS A 78 28.47 -16.32 29.30
N GLU A 79 27.46 -16.79 30.03
CA GLU A 79 27.50 -18.07 30.74
C GLU A 79 26.15 -18.79 30.63
N ASN A 80 26.24 -20.12 30.48
CA ASN A 80 25.15 -21.08 30.40
C ASN A 80 24.76 -21.54 31.82
N ASN A 81 23.48 -21.74 32.10
CA ASN A 81 22.90 -23.05 32.50
C ASN A 81 21.56 -22.96 33.24
N THR A 82 20.80 -24.05 33.04
CA THR A 82 19.82 -24.71 33.92
C THR A 82 18.37 -24.26 33.93
N GLU A 83 17.54 -25.22 33.52
CA GLU A 83 16.10 -25.35 33.65
C GLU A 83 15.67 -25.39 35.12
N ALA A 84 14.61 -24.65 35.46
CA ALA A 84 13.70 -24.99 36.55
C ALA A 84 12.35 -24.29 36.30
N GLU A 85 11.29 -25.09 36.34
CA GLU A 85 9.91 -24.70 36.14
C GLU A 85 9.40 -23.70 37.20
N ASN A 86 8.56 -22.74 36.79
CA ASN A 86 7.52 -22.26 37.69
C ASN A 86 6.28 -21.76 36.94
N LYS A 87 5.13 -22.29 37.38
CA LYS A 87 3.80 -22.07 36.81
C LYS A 87 3.25 -20.68 37.16
N ASN A 88 2.37 -20.23 36.26
CA ASN A 88 1.24 -19.32 36.48
C ASN A 88 1.50 -17.81 36.25
N HIS A 89 1.08 -17.30 35.08
CA HIS A 89 0.21 -16.12 34.96
C HIS A 89 -0.32 -16.00 33.51
N ASN A 90 -1.62 -16.25 33.38
CA ASN A 90 -2.38 -16.22 32.14
C ASN A 90 -2.52 -14.76 31.65
N ARG A 91 -1.60 -14.32 30.79
CA ARG A 91 -1.73 -13.10 29.97
C ARG A 91 -1.89 -13.52 28.52
N CYS A 92 -3.01 -13.12 27.93
CA CYS A 92 -3.33 -13.27 26.51
C CYS A 92 -2.22 -12.60 25.67
N ARG A 93 -1.21 -13.37 25.27
CA ARG A 93 -0.25 -12.98 24.23
C ARG A 93 -0.97 -13.16 22.89
N LEU A 94 -1.16 -12.05 22.17
CA LEU A 94 -1.41 -12.13 20.74
C LEU A 94 -0.24 -12.90 20.08
N PRO A 95 -0.51 -13.83 19.16
CA PRO A 95 0.56 -14.48 18.41
C PRO A 95 1.32 -13.46 17.55
N ASP A 96 2.61 -13.71 17.38
CA ASP A 96 3.55 -12.87 16.63
C ASP A 96 3.24 -12.90 15.13
N ILE A 97 3.48 -11.77 14.47
CA ILE A 97 2.97 -11.41 13.13
C ILE A 97 3.65 -12.21 11.99
N GLU A 98 4.66 -13.02 12.30
CA GLU A 98 5.31 -13.91 11.33
C GLU A 98 4.40 -15.07 10.88
N GLU A 99 3.29 -15.30 11.59
CA GLU A 99 2.30 -16.33 11.23
C GLU A 99 1.41 -15.95 10.03
N PHE A 100 1.46 -14.69 9.56
CA PHE A 100 0.77 -14.21 8.35
C PHE A 100 1.58 -14.35 7.05
N ALA A 101 2.76 -14.98 7.10
CA ALA A 101 3.50 -15.31 5.89
C ALA A 101 2.69 -16.33 5.06
N TYR A 102 2.28 -15.92 3.85
CA TYR A 102 1.71 -16.81 2.84
C TYR A 102 2.62 -18.05 2.67
N LYS A 103 2.20 -19.20 3.21
CA LYS A 103 2.82 -20.49 2.89
C LYS A 103 2.54 -20.77 1.42
N LYS A 104 3.60 -20.78 0.60
CA LYS A 104 3.58 -21.39 -0.73
C LYS A 104 3.15 -22.85 -0.56
N VAL A 105 2.16 -23.27 -1.34
CA VAL A 105 1.82 -24.70 -1.46
C VAL A 105 2.82 -25.28 -2.45
N ASP A 106 3.81 -26.01 -1.95
CA ASP A 106 4.71 -26.80 -2.79
C ASP A 106 4.00 -28.11 -3.18
N GLY A 107 3.56 -28.19 -4.43
CA GLY A 107 3.11 -29.45 -5.05
C GLY A 107 4.31 -30.24 -5.58
N PRO A 108 4.32 -31.59 -5.47
CA PRO A 108 5.47 -32.38 -5.89
C PRO A 108 5.55 -32.46 -7.41
N ALA A 109 6.68 -32.01 -7.96
CA ALA A 109 7.07 -32.27 -9.33
C ALA A 109 7.30 -33.78 -9.53
N ARG A 110 6.54 -34.39 -10.45
CA ARG A 110 6.92 -35.67 -11.06
C ARG A 110 7.16 -35.47 -12.54
N SER A 111 8.39 -35.75 -12.93
CA SER A 111 8.87 -35.83 -14.30
C SER A 111 8.27 -37.04 -15.01
N GLY A 112 7.88 -36.86 -16.27
CA GLY A 112 7.41 -37.93 -17.14
C GLY A 112 7.54 -37.48 -18.59
N LYS A 113 8.32 -38.24 -19.36
CA LYS A 113 8.82 -37.93 -20.70
C LYS A 113 7.71 -37.72 -21.75
N SER A 114 8.03 -36.84 -22.69
CA SER A 114 7.41 -36.61 -23.99
C SER A 114 7.19 -37.87 -24.84
N LYS A 115 6.04 -37.95 -25.52
CA LYS A 115 5.94 -38.52 -26.87
C LYS A 115 4.77 -37.88 -27.64
N SER A 116 5.09 -37.43 -28.84
CA SER A 116 4.20 -36.86 -29.84
C SER A 116 3.24 -37.91 -30.40
N THR A 117 1.99 -37.50 -30.65
CA THR A 117 1.28 -37.74 -31.92
C THR A 117 0.06 -36.81 -31.96
N CYS A 118 -0.03 -36.05 -33.03
CA CYS A 118 -1.22 -35.39 -33.51
C CYS A 118 -2.22 -36.44 -33.98
N ASP A 119 -3.51 -36.25 -33.69
CA ASP A 119 -4.61 -36.62 -34.58
C ASP A 119 -5.85 -35.78 -34.21
N GLU A 120 -6.41 -35.16 -35.25
CA GLU A 120 -7.68 -34.42 -35.24
C GLU A 120 -8.85 -35.38 -35.03
N LEU A 121 -9.80 -35.01 -34.15
CA LEU A 121 -11.22 -35.33 -34.35
C LEU A 121 -12.09 -34.21 -33.79
N ASN A 122 -12.80 -33.53 -34.69
CA ASN A 122 -13.93 -32.66 -34.40
C ASN A 122 -15.13 -33.51 -33.96
N ALA A 123 -15.72 -33.19 -32.82
CA ALA A 123 -17.12 -33.51 -32.51
C ALA A 123 -17.67 -32.45 -31.56
N GLY A 124 -18.66 -31.70 -32.05
CA GLY A 124 -19.35 -30.67 -31.28
C GLY A 124 -20.07 -31.26 -30.08
N VAL A 125 -19.88 -30.63 -28.93
CA VAL A 125 -20.70 -30.80 -27.74
C VAL A 125 -21.02 -29.40 -27.24
N ASP A 126 -22.30 -29.05 -27.28
CA ASP A 126 -22.86 -27.89 -26.59
C ASP A 126 -22.47 -27.96 -25.11
N ILE A 127 -21.48 -27.17 -24.71
CA ILE A 127 -21.18 -26.92 -23.30
C ILE A 127 -22.12 -25.80 -22.85
N THR A 128 -23.38 -26.16 -22.59
CA THR A 128 -24.15 -25.43 -21.58
C THR A 128 -23.41 -25.60 -20.26
N SER A 129 -22.59 -24.61 -19.93
CA SER A 129 -21.88 -24.53 -18.66
C SER A 129 -22.90 -24.65 -17.52
N PRO A 130 -22.71 -25.54 -16.55
CA PRO A 130 -23.60 -25.62 -15.41
C PRO A 130 -23.44 -24.32 -14.63
N ILE A 131 -24.51 -23.52 -14.58
CA ILE A 131 -24.63 -22.36 -13.71
C ILE A 131 -24.44 -22.90 -12.29
N GLY A 132 -23.22 -22.72 -11.77
CA GLY A 132 -22.85 -23.10 -10.42
C GLY A 132 -23.88 -22.55 -9.45
N THR A 133 -24.36 -23.42 -8.56
CA THR A 133 -25.33 -23.11 -7.52
C THR A 133 -24.93 -21.82 -6.82
N ARG A 134 -25.64 -20.72 -7.08
CA ARG A 134 -25.43 -19.46 -6.36
C ARG A 134 -25.65 -19.75 -4.88
N GLY A 135 -24.66 -19.45 -4.05
CA GLY A 135 -24.75 -19.57 -2.61
C GLY A 135 -25.95 -18.76 -2.11
N LYS A 136 -26.61 -19.24 -1.05
CA LYS A 136 -27.73 -18.52 -0.46
C LYS A 136 -27.22 -17.21 0.14
N ALA A 137 -27.75 -16.08 -0.33
CA ALA A 137 -27.40 -14.78 0.21
C ALA A 137 -27.82 -14.65 1.70
N PRO A 138 -27.02 -13.95 2.54
CA PRO A 138 -27.40 -13.65 3.91
C PRO A 138 -28.71 -12.87 4.00
N ALA A 139 -29.48 -13.04 5.08
CA ALA A 139 -30.71 -12.26 5.27
C ALA A 139 -30.39 -10.76 5.38
N ASN A 140 -31.23 -9.92 4.75
CA ASN A 140 -31.13 -8.45 4.77
C ASN A 140 -29.80 -7.87 4.25
N TRP A 141 -29.02 -8.63 3.46
CA TRP A 141 -27.73 -8.16 2.93
C TRP A 141 -27.87 -6.85 2.13
N ASP A 142 -28.97 -6.73 1.38
CA ASP A 142 -29.36 -5.60 0.56
C ASP A 142 -29.64 -4.35 1.41
N LYS A 143 -30.45 -4.51 2.47
CA LYS A 143 -30.75 -3.43 3.43
C LYS A 143 -29.50 -2.97 4.18
N VAL A 144 -28.63 -3.91 4.55
CA VAL A 144 -27.35 -3.60 5.18
C VAL A 144 -26.48 -2.79 4.24
N LEU A 145 -26.35 -3.20 2.98
CA LEU A 145 -25.55 -2.49 2.00
C LEU A 145 -26.08 -1.09 1.74
N GLU A 146 -27.40 -0.93 1.63
CA GLU A 146 -28.05 0.36 1.46
C GLU A 146 -27.88 1.27 2.68
N GLY A 147 -28.01 0.73 3.90
CA GLY A 147 -27.73 1.48 5.13
C GLY A 147 -26.28 1.97 5.20
N ILE A 148 -25.32 1.16 4.74
CA ILE A 148 -23.91 1.59 4.64
C ILE A 148 -23.77 2.71 3.61
N ARG A 149 -24.38 2.60 2.43
CA ARG A 149 -24.36 3.67 1.40
C ARG A 149 -24.91 4.98 1.95
N LYS A 150 -26.05 4.93 2.62
CA LYS A 150 -26.67 6.12 3.25
C LYS A 150 -25.77 6.77 4.30
N MET A 151 -25.05 5.98 5.11
CA MET A 151 -24.07 6.54 6.04
C MET A 151 -22.88 7.16 5.30
N ARG A 152 -22.43 6.52 4.21
CA ARG A 152 -21.30 6.98 3.41
C ARG A 152 -21.61 8.19 2.53
N SER A 153 -22.87 8.43 2.18
CA SER A 153 -23.27 9.65 1.46
C SER A 153 -23.23 10.91 2.32
N LEU A 154 -23.08 10.78 3.65
CA LEU A 154 -23.07 11.90 4.58
C LEU A 154 -21.65 12.39 4.94
N GLU A 155 -20.65 11.53 4.84
CA GLU A 155 -19.27 11.82 5.24
C GLU A 155 -18.27 11.15 4.30
N ASP A 156 -17.27 11.91 3.85
CA ASP A 156 -16.14 11.39 3.07
C ASP A 156 -15.14 10.62 3.96
N ALA A 157 -14.44 9.67 3.35
CA ALA A 157 -13.33 8.95 3.95
C ALA A 157 -12.07 9.11 3.09
N PRO A 158 -10.87 8.87 3.67
CA PRO A 158 -9.62 8.95 2.94
C PRO A 158 -9.59 8.17 1.62
N VAL A 159 -10.22 6.99 1.56
CA VAL A 159 -10.24 6.17 0.34
C VAL A 159 -10.89 6.89 -0.86
N ASP A 160 -11.88 7.75 -0.64
CA ASP A 160 -12.66 8.36 -1.73
C ASP A 160 -11.84 9.34 -2.58
N THR A 161 -10.87 10.00 -1.95
CA THR A 161 -10.00 11.01 -2.58
C THR A 161 -8.57 10.53 -2.76
N MET A 162 -8.11 9.62 -1.91
CA MET A 162 -6.71 9.18 -1.84
C MET A 162 -6.54 7.68 -2.13
N GLY A 163 -7.58 6.99 -2.60
CA GLY A 163 -7.54 5.59 -3.00
C GLY A 163 -6.62 5.32 -4.19
N CYS A 164 -6.23 4.06 -4.35
CA CYS A 164 -5.31 3.63 -5.43
C CYS A 164 -5.89 3.86 -6.83
N GLU A 165 -7.21 3.87 -6.96
CA GLU A 165 -7.95 4.16 -8.18
C GLU A 165 -7.75 5.58 -8.72
N LYS A 166 -7.28 6.50 -7.86
CA LYS A 166 -6.98 7.87 -8.23
C LYS A 166 -5.55 8.03 -8.80
N ALA A 167 -4.71 7.01 -8.67
CA ALA A 167 -3.32 7.08 -9.12
C ALA A 167 -3.23 7.32 -10.64
N GLY A 168 -2.47 8.34 -11.03
CA GLY A 168 -2.21 8.64 -12.44
C GLY A 168 -3.46 8.96 -13.26
N SER A 169 -4.53 9.49 -12.65
CA SER A 169 -5.81 9.76 -13.32
C SER A 169 -5.71 10.67 -14.56
N VAL A 170 -4.70 11.53 -14.60
CA VAL A 170 -4.41 12.46 -15.73
C VAL A 170 -3.32 11.94 -16.68
N LEU A 171 -2.77 10.74 -16.43
CA LEU A 171 -1.70 10.18 -17.25
C LEU A 171 -2.26 9.41 -18.46
N PRO A 172 -1.47 9.25 -19.53
CA PRO A 172 -1.78 8.34 -20.63
C PRO A 172 -2.09 6.92 -20.13
N PRO A 173 -2.93 6.13 -20.84
CA PRO A 173 -3.40 4.83 -20.34
C PRO A 173 -2.29 3.89 -19.85
N LYS A 174 -1.19 3.75 -20.60
CA LYS A 174 -0.06 2.89 -20.24
C LYS A 174 0.62 3.31 -18.94
N GLU A 175 0.84 4.61 -18.77
CA GLU A 175 1.47 5.18 -17.58
C GLU A 175 0.53 5.12 -16.38
N ARG A 176 -0.77 5.38 -16.59
CA ARG A 176 -1.79 5.23 -15.56
C ARG A 176 -1.85 3.80 -15.03
N ARG A 177 -1.79 2.79 -15.89
CA ARG A 177 -1.75 1.38 -15.47
C ARG A 177 -0.55 1.08 -14.57
N PHE A 178 0.63 1.56 -14.96
CA PHE A 178 1.82 1.42 -14.13
C PHE A 178 1.69 2.18 -12.81
N ALA A 179 1.16 3.40 -12.81
CA ALA A 179 0.91 4.18 -11.60
C ALA A 179 -0.04 3.46 -10.63
N VAL A 180 -1.11 2.83 -11.13
CA VAL A 180 -2.05 2.01 -10.35
C VAL A 180 -1.34 0.79 -9.74
N LEU A 181 -0.52 0.09 -10.53
CA LEU A 181 0.28 -1.05 -10.04
C LEU A 181 1.22 -0.64 -8.90
N ILE A 182 1.97 0.45 -9.08
CA ILE A 182 2.88 0.98 -8.06
C ILE A 182 2.10 1.46 -6.84
N SER A 183 1.00 2.19 -7.03
CA SER A 183 0.13 2.62 -5.92
C SER A 183 -0.38 1.44 -5.10
N SER A 184 -0.83 0.37 -5.76
CA SER A 184 -1.29 -0.85 -5.10
C SER A 184 -0.16 -1.55 -4.32
N LEU A 185 1.05 -1.62 -4.86
CA LEU A 185 2.22 -2.15 -4.14
C LEU A 185 2.50 -1.32 -2.88
N LEU A 186 2.52 0.01 -3.02
CA LEU A 186 2.82 0.94 -1.94
C LEU A 186 1.73 0.96 -0.86
N SER A 187 0.47 0.67 -1.18
CA SER A 187 -0.65 0.70 -0.24
C SER A 187 -0.62 -0.42 0.81
N SER A 188 0.13 -1.50 0.57
CA SER A 188 0.23 -2.59 1.56
C SER A 188 0.75 -2.08 2.89
N GLN A 189 -0.05 -2.27 3.96
CA GLN A 189 0.31 -1.84 5.32
C GLN A 189 0.73 -0.36 5.38
N THR A 190 0.06 0.50 4.60
CA THR A 190 0.31 1.94 4.54
C THR A 190 -1.03 2.66 4.42
N LYS A 191 -1.19 3.79 5.09
CA LYS A 191 -2.44 4.57 5.05
C LYS A 191 -2.59 5.27 3.69
N ASP A 192 -3.83 5.42 3.23
CA ASP A 192 -4.14 5.97 1.90
C ASP A 192 -3.47 7.33 1.63
N HIS A 193 -3.55 8.29 2.57
CA HIS A 193 -2.91 9.61 2.39
C HIS A 193 -1.38 9.53 2.25
N VAL A 194 -0.74 8.55 2.90
CA VAL A 194 0.71 8.34 2.81
C VAL A 194 1.08 7.77 1.45
N THR A 195 0.31 6.78 0.98
CA THR A 195 0.46 6.18 -0.35
C THR A 195 0.21 7.22 -1.44
N HIS A 196 -0.88 7.98 -1.35
CA HIS A 196 -1.21 9.03 -2.29
C HIS A 196 -0.11 10.09 -2.38
N GLY A 197 0.38 10.58 -1.24
CA GLY A 197 1.50 11.53 -1.22
C GLY A 197 2.78 10.96 -1.83
N ALA A 198 3.04 9.66 -1.70
CA ALA A 198 4.18 9.01 -2.35
C ALA A 198 4.01 8.95 -3.89
N ILE A 199 2.81 8.62 -4.38
CA ILE A 199 2.50 8.63 -5.81
C ILE A 199 2.60 10.04 -6.40
N GLN A 200 2.14 11.07 -5.67
CA GLN A 200 2.31 12.46 -6.09
C GLN A 200 3.78 12.85 -6.23
N ARG A 201 4.62 12.54 -5.22
CA ARG A 201 6.07 12.82 -5.28
C ARG A 201 6.75 12.07 -6.43
N LEU A 202 6.40 10.80 -6.67
CA LEU A 202 6.90 10.06 -7.83
C LEU A 202 6.47 10.73 -9.15
N GLY A 203 5.21 11.14 -9.28
CA GLY A 203 4.70 11.84 -10.46
C GLY A 203 5.38 13.17 -10.71
N GLN A 204 5.61 13.98 -9.67
CA GLN A 204 6.34 15.25 -9.74
C GLN A 204 7.79 15.09 -10.21
N ASN A 205 8.37 13.89 -10.05
CA ASN A 205 9.72 13.55 -10.51
C ASN A 205 9.70 12.68 -11.78
N CYS A 206 8.57 12.58 -12.48
CA CYS A 206 8.40 11.78 -13.70
C CYS A 206 8.71 10.28 -13.51
N LEU A 207 8.53 9.74 -12.30
CA LEU A 207 8.83 8.35 -11.92
C LEU A 207 7.59 7.45 -11.90
N LEU A 208 6.69 7.62 -12.87
CA LEU A 208 5.48 6.80 -13.03
C LEU A 208 5.48 6.01 -14.35
N THR A 209 6.67 5.65 -14.83
CA THR A 209 6.86 4.73 -15.96
C THR A 209 7.91 3.66 -15.62
N PRO A 210 7.85 2.46 -16.22
CA PRO A 210 8.89 1.45 -16.02
C PRO A 210 10.29 1.94 -16.40
N ASP A 211 10.41 2.66 -17.52
CA ASP A 211 11.69 3.19 -18.00
C ASP A 211 12.31 4.18 -16.99
N ALA A 212 11.52 5.12 -16.48
CA ALA A 212 11.99 6.10 -15.50
C ALA A 212 12.41 5.44 -14.18
N ILE A 213 11.60 4.49 -13.69
CA ILE A 213 11.95 3.72 -12.48
C ILE A 213 13.21 2.89 -12.70
N ASP A 214 13.40 2.27 -13.87
CA ASP A 214 14.59 1.47 -14.10
C ASP A 214 15.87 2.30 -14.29
N LYS A 215 15.77 3.50 -14.86
CA LYS A 215 16.92 4.41 -14.97
C LYS A 215 17.29 5.10 -13.66
N SER A 216 16.33 5.24 -12.75
CA SER A 216 16.55 5.87 -11.45
C SER A 216 17.36 4.98 -10.50
N ASP A 217 18.16 5.63 -9.67
CA ASP A 217 18.85 4.97 -8.57
C ASP A 217 17.85 4.60 -7.46
N GLU A 218 18.12 3.49 -6.77
CA GLU A 218 17.21 2.98 -5.74
C GLU A 218 17.13 3.90 -4.52
N ALA A 219 18.17 4.72 -4.26
CA ALA A 219 18.17 5.65 -3.14
C ALA A 219 17.18 6.80 -3.35
N THR A 220 17.16 7.41 -4.55
CA THR A 220 16.17 8.40 -4.96
C THR A 220 14.75 7.87 -4.82
N ILE A 221 14.49 6.64 -5.26
CA ILE A 221 13.15 6.02 -5.09
C ILE A 221 12.82 5.91 -3.60
N LYS A 222 13.73 5.38 -2.78
CA LYS A 222 13.54 5.24 -1.32
C LYS A 222 13.22 6.56 -0.66
N ASP A 223 13.90 7.63 -1.02
CA ASP A 223 13.68 8.96 -0.45
C ASP A 223 12.29 9.49 -0.80
N LEU A 224 11.86 9.34 -2.05
CA LEU A 224 10.53 9.77 -2.50
C LEU A 224 9.39 8.99 -1.82
N ILE A 225 9.61 7.71 -1.52
CA ILE A 225 8.61 6.85 -0.88
C ILE A 225 8.84 6.62 0.63
N TYR A 226 9.79 7.31 1.26
CA TYR A 226 10.23 7.04 2.65
C TYR A 226 9.10 6.91 3.69
N PRO A 227 8.05 7.77 3.67
CA PRO A 227 6.94 7.64 4.62
C PRO A 227 6.14 6.33 4.50
N VAL A 228 6.25 5.62 3.38
CA VAL A 228 5.55 4.35 3.12
C VAL A 228 6.11 3.24 4.01
N GLY A 229 5.23 2.42 4.60
CA GLY A 229 5.65 1.28 5.40
C GLY A 229 6.45 0.28 4.55
N PHE A 230 7.59 -0.20 5.07
CA PHE A 230 8.51 -1.10 4.35
C PHE A 230 9.05 -0.53 3.03
N TYR A 231 9.23 0.79 2.93
CA TYR A 231 9.66 1.48 1.72
C TYR A 231 10.94 0.91 1.10
N THR A 232 11.93 0.48 1.90
CA THR A 232 13.18 -0.12 1.38
C THR A 232 12.91 -1.33 0.49
N ARG A 233 12.11 -2.29 0.99
CA ARG A 233 11.74 -3.50 0.23
C ARG A 233 10.85 -3.15 -0.97
N LYS A 234 9.94 -2.20 -0.80
CA LYS A 234 9.06 -1.74 -1.88
C LYS A 234 9.83 -1.07 -3.01
N ALA A 235 10.82 -0.22 -2.72
CA ALA A 235 11.69 0.38 -3.74
C ALA A 235 12.43 -0.68 -4.55
N THR A 236 13.01 -1.70 -3.88
CA THR A 236 13.64 -2.84 -4.56
C THR A 236 12.63 -3.59 -5.45
N ASN A 237 11.40 -3.81 -4.98
CA ASN A 237 10.35 -4.44 -5.78
C ASN A 237 9.93 -3.58 -6.98
N MET A 238 9.79 -2.26 -6.83
CA MET A 238 9.47 -1.34 -7.92
C MET A 238 10.50 -1.44 -9.05
N LYS A 239 11.79 -1.45 -8.71
CA LYS A 239 12.89 -1.67 -9.67
C LYS A 239 12.78 -3.01 -10.40
N LYS A 240 12.48 -4.10 -9.68
CA LYS A 240 12.30 -5.42 -10.29
C LYS A 240 11.07 -5.48 -11.21
N ILE A 241 9.95 -4.90 -10.79
CA ILE A 241 8.72 -4.81 -11.58
C ILE A 241 9.00 -4.03 -12.86
N ALA A 242 9.64 -2.86 -12.76
CA ALA A 242 9.99 -2.04 -13.92
C ALA A 242 10.81 -2.83 -14.95
N LYS A 243 11.84 -3.56 -14.52
CA LYS A 243 12.62 -4.44 -15.41
C LYS A 243 11.77 -5.52 -16.06
N ILE A 244 10.90 -6.18 -15.30
CA ILE A 244 9.99 -7.22 -15.84
C ILE A 244 9.05 -6.61 -16.90
N CYS A 245 8.46 -5.44 -16.62
CA CYS A 245 7.60 -4.70 -17.54
C CYS A 245 8.33 -4.37 -18.85
N LEU A 246 9.54 -3.83 -18.77
CA LEU A 246 10.35 -3.50 -19.95
C LEU A 246 10.73 -4.74 -20.77
N MET A 247 11.12 -5.83 -20.11
CA MET A 247 11.62 -7.03 -20.80
C MET A 247 10.53 -7.91 -21.39
N LYS A 248 9.36 -8.02 -20.75
CA LYS A 248 8.32 -8.99 -21.12
C LYS A 248 7.03 -8.39 -21.65
N TYR A 249 6.75 -7.14 -21.32
CA TYR A 249 5.45 -6.50 -21.54
C TYR A 249 5.57 -5.20 -22.33
N ASP A 250 6.67 -5.03 -23.08
CA ASP A 250 6.94 -3.83 -23.90
C ASP A 250 6.81 -2.52 -23.11
N GLY A 251 7.22 -2.52 -21.84
CA GLY A 251 7.10 -1.38 -20.94
C GLY A 251 5.67 -1.07 -20.46
N ASP A 252 4.72 -1.98 -20.62
CA ASP A 252 3.41 -1.97 -19.96
C ASP A 252 3.39 -2.98 -18.79
N ILE A 253 2.26 -3.12 -18.10
CA ILE A 253 2.05 -4.12 -17.05
C ILE A 253 1.43 -5.41 -17.63
N PRO A 254 1.51 -6.57 -16.94
CA PRO A 254 0.82 -7.78 -17.37
C PRO A 254 -0.70 -7.59 -17.51
N ARG A 255 -1.30 -8.33 -18.45
CA ARG A 255 -2.74 -8.28 -18.79
C ARG A 255 -3.56 -9.42 -18.20
N SER A 256 -2.94 -10.31 -17.42
CA SER A 256 -3.62 -11.43 -16.77
C SER A 256 -3.39 -11.39 -15.25
N LEU A 257 -4.36 -11.93 -14.51
CA LEU A 257 -4.29 -12.01 -13.06
C LEU A 257 -3.12 -12.90 -12.61
N GLU A 258 -2.92 -14.02 -13.29
CA GLU A 258 -1.87 -15.00 -13.01
C GLU A 258 -0.48 -14.38 -13.15
N GLU A 259 -0.25 -13.59 -14.20
CA GLU A 259 1.03 -12.92 -14.41
C GLU A 259 1.25 -11.76 -13.42
N LEU A 260 0.21 -11.02 -13.06
CA LEU A 260 0.31 -10.00 -12.02
C LEU A 260 0.75 -10.60 -10.68
N LEU A 261 0.28 -11.80 -10.34
CA LEU A 261 0.69 -12.52 -9.13
C LEU A 261 2.15 -12.99 -9.14
N LEU A 262 2.78 -13.07 -10.31
CA LEU A 262 4.21 -13.38 -10.42
C LEU A 262 5.11 -12.17 -10.14
N LEU A 263 4.54 -10.95 -10.12
CA LEU A 263 5.30 -9.75 -9.84
C LEU A 263 5.70 -9.68 -8.35
N PRO A 264 6.94 -9.25 -8.04
CA PRO A 264 7.42 -9.26 -6.66
C PRO A 264 6.67 -8.28 -5.77
N GLY A 265 6.06 -8.80 -4.71
CA GLY A 265 5.29 -8.02 -3.74
C GLY A 265 3.84 -7.75 -4.14
N ILE A 266 3.38 -8.27 -5.28
CA ILE A 266 1.97 -8.21 -5.68
C ILE A 266 1.25 -9.46 -5.15
N GLY A 267 0.21 -9.24 -4.35
CA GLY A 267 -0.65 -10.32 -3.83
C GLY A 267 -2.04 -10.34 -4.48
N PRO A 268 -2.89 -11.33 -4.15
CA PRO A 268 -4.22 -11.51 -4.73
C PRO A 268 -5.10 -10.26 -4.77
N LYS A 269 -5.24 -9.54 -3.64
CA LYS A 269 -6.01 -8.28 -3.60
C LYS A 269 -5.47 -7.24 -4.56
N MET A 270 -4.15 -7.13 -4.66
CA MET A 270 -3.51 -6.15 -5.54
C MET A 270 -3.72 -6.51 -7.00
N ALA A 271 -3.56 -7.79 -7.36
CA ALA A 271 -3.76 -8.26 -8.72
C ALA A 271 -5.20 -8.02 -9.19
N HIS A 272 -6.21 -8.35 -8.37
CA HIS A 272 -7.61 -8.05 -8.69
C HIS A 272 -7.88 -6.54 -8.80
N LEU A 273 -7.30 -5.73 -7.90
CA LEU A 273 -7.45 -4.28 -7.92
C LEU A 273 -6.87 -3.67 -9.20
N VAL A 274 -5.68 -4.15 -9.61
CA VAL A 274 -5.02 -3.73 -10.83
C VAL A 274 -5.84 -4.17 -12.06
N MET A 275 -6.30 -5.42 -12.14
CA MET A 275 -7.17 -5.86 -13.25
C MET A 275 -8.41 -4.98 -13.39
N ASN A 276 -9.07 -4.69 -12.28
CA ASN A 276 -10.26 -3.85 -12.27
C ASN A 276 -9.98 -2.42 -12.76
N ILE A 277 -8.99 -1.73 -12.17
CA ILE A 277 -8.77 -0.30 -12.45
C ILE A 277 -7.97 -0.07 -13.74
N ALA A 278 -6.92 -0.88 -13.95
CA ALA A 278 -5.95 -0.68 -15.02
C ALA A 278 -6.46 -1.24 -16.36
N TRP A 279 -7.22 -2.33 -16.32
CA TRP A 279 -7.71 -3.04 -17.50
C TRP A 279 -9.23 -3.03 -17.66
N ASN A 280 -9.97 -2.46 -16.71
CA ASN A 280 -11.43 -2.49 -16.68
C ASN A 280 -11.98 -3.93 -16.76
N ASP A 281 -11.28 -4.86 -16.12
CA ASP A 281 -11.59 -6.29 -16.13
C ASP A 281 -11.84 -6.80 -14.70
N VAL A 282 -13.11 -7.03 -14.40
CA VAL A 282 -13.58 -7.43 -13.06
C VAL A 282 -13.52 -8.94 -12.92
N GLN A 283 -12.33 -9.44 -12.59
CA GLN A 283 -12.12 -10.88 -12.37
C GLN A 283 -12.44 -11.35 -10.94
N GLY A 284 -12.63 -10.43 -9.99
CA GLY A 284 -12.99 -10.78 -8.62
C GLY A 284 -13.06 -9.61 -7.65
N ILE A 285 -13.75 -9.85 -6.54
CA ILE A 285 -13.87 -8.90 -5.42
C ILE A 285 -12.49 -8.64 -4.79
N CYS A 286 -12.14 -7.36 -4.66
CA CYS A 286 -10.94 -6.93 -3.94
C CYS A 286 -11.16 -7.03 -2.42
N VAL A 287 -10.66 -8.07 -1.78
CA VAL A 287 -10.78 -8.23 -0.32
C VAL A 287 -9.51 -7.80 0.39
N ASP A 288 -9.59 -6.71 1.14
CA ASP A 288 -8.55 -6.28 2.08
C ASP A 288 -8.98 -6.51 3.54
N THR A 289 -8.22 -5.95 4.47
CA THR A 289 -8.48 -6.06 5.91
C THR A 289 -9.80 -5.42 6.34
N HIS A 290 -10.32 -4.42 5.61
CA HIS A 290 -11.62 -3.81 5.90
C HIS A 290 -12.74 -4.73 5.44
N VAL A 291 -12.72 -5.13 4.16
CA VAL A 291 -13.73 -6.01 3.57
C VAL A 291 -13.79 -7.33 4.34
N HIS A 292 -12.63 -7.95 4.63
CA HIS A 292 -12.54 -9.19 5.40
C HIS A 292 -13.14 -9.03 6.80
N ARG A 293 -12.71 -8.01 7.57
CA ARG A 293 -13.18 -7.79 8.94
C ARG A 293 -14.68 -7.51 8.98
N ILE A 294 -15.17 -6.62 8.12
CA ILE A 294 -16.56 -6.17 8.13
C ILE A 294 -17.49 -7.29 7.67
N SER A 295 -17.13 -8.03 6.61
CA SER A 295 -17.91 -9.18 6.16
C SER A 295 -18.04 -10.24 7.26
N ASN A 296 -16.97 -10.51 8.01
CA ASN A 296 -17.02 -11.41 9.15
C ASN A 296 -17.83 -10.86 10.34
N ARG A 297 -17.85 -9.54 10.57
CA ARG A 297 -18.70 -8.91 11.60
C ARG A 297 -20.17 -8.96 11.26
N LEU A 298 -20.51 -8.77 9.98
CA LEU A 298 -21.87 -8.83 9.45
C LEU A 298 -22.40 -10.27 9.29
N GLY A 299 -21.53 -11.28 9.41
CA GLY A 299 -21.92 -12.69 9.20
C GLY A 299 -22.11 -13.07 7.73
N TRP A 300 -21.60 -12.26 6.80
CA TRP A 300 -21.76 -12.44 5.36
C TRP A 300 -20.96 -13.60 4.76
N VAL A 301 -19.94 -14.07 5.48
CA VAL A 301 -19.02 -15.12 5.04
C VAL A 301 -18.96 -16.29 6.03
N SER A 302 -20.00 -16.45 6.85
CA SER A 302 -20.13 -17.61 7.73
C SER A 302 -20.46 -18.87 6.91
N ARG A 303 -19.83 -20.01 7.27
CA ARG A 303 -20.07 -21.28 6.57
C ARG A 303 -21.52 -21.77 6.81
N PRO A 304 -22.21 -22.35 5.81
CA PRO A 304 -23.55 -22.90 5.98
C PRO A 304 -23.60 -23.89 7.16
N GLY A 305 -24.55 -23.72 8.08
CA GLY A 305 -24.69 -24.57 9.26
C GLY A 305 -23.69 -24.30 10.40
N SER A 306 -22.81 -23.29 10.27
CA SER A 306 -21.82 -22.93 11.29
C SER A 306 -21.72 -21.42 11.49
N LYS A 307 -21.42 -21.00 12.73
CA LYS A 307 -21.06 -19.60 13.04
C LYS A 307 -19.57 -19.30 12.79
N GLN A 308 -18.84 -20.25 12.19
CA GLN A 308 -17.41 -20.11 11.94
C GLN A 308 -17.12 -19.01 10.93
N LYS A 309 -16.18 -18.14 11.30
CA LYS A 309 -15.67 -17.03 10.48
C LYS A 309 -14.61 -17.53 9.49
N THR A 310 -14.44 -16.80 8.40
CA THR A 310 -13.28 -16.99 7.52
C THR A 310 -12.03 -16.50 8.22
N LEU A 311 -10.91 -17.19 7.99
CA LEU A 311 -9.61 -16.85 8.58
C LEU A 311 -8.76 -16.03 7.60
N PHE A 312 -8.93 -16.26 6.31
CA PHE A 312 -8.11 -15.62 5.28
C PHE A 312 -8.95 -14.75 4.32
N PRO A 313 -8.40 -13.63 3.81
CA PRO A 313 -9.08 -12.77 2.84
C PRO A 313 -9.55 -13.50 1.57
N GLU A 314 -8.78 -14.48 1.08
CA GLU A 314 -9.18 -15.28 -0.09
C GLU A 314 -10.43 -16.12 0.16
N GLU A 315 -10.59 -16.67 1.37
CA GLU A 315 -11.81 -17.39 1.74
C GLU A 315 -13.02 -16.44 1.75
N THR A 316 -12.85 -15.22 2.27
CA THR A 316 -13.90 -14.19 2.21
C THR A 316 -14.25 -13.85 0.77
N ARG A 317 -13.26 -13.69 -0.11
CA ARG A 317 -13.50 -13.38 -1.52
C ARG A 317 -14.37 -14.46 -2.17
N VAL A 318 -13.97 -15.72 -2.03
CA VAL A 318 -14.72 -16.86 -2.59
C VAL A 318 -16.13 -16.91 -2.01
N ALA A 319 -16.27 -16.74 -0.68
CA ALA A 319 -17.58 -16.75 -0.02
C ALA A 319 -18.50 -15.62 -0.48
N LEU A 320 -17.99 -14.39 -0.64
CA LEU A 320 -18.77 -13.27 -1.16
C LEU A 320 -19.19 -13.49 -2.62
N GLN A 321 -18.28 -13.98 -3.47
CA GLN A 321 -18.56 -14.21 -4.90
C GLN A 321 -19.64 -15.28 -5.14
N GLN A 322 -19.90 -16.16 -4.18
CA GLN A 322 -20.94 -17.18 -4.30
C GLN A 322 -22.36 -16.60 -4.33
N TRP A 323 -22.59 -15.43 -3.70
CA TRP A 323 -23.95 -14.90 -3.52
C TRP A 323 -24.09 -13.41 -3.85
N LEU A 324 -23.02 -12.61 -3.76
CA LEU A 324 -23.07 -11.18 -4.02
C LEU A 324 -23.21 -10.91 -5.53
N PRO A 325 -24.20 -10.09 -5.98
CA PRO A 325 -24.37 -9.75 -7.39
C PRO A 325 -23.10 -9.13 -8.01
N LYS A 326 -22.83 -9.40 -9.29
CA LYS A 326 -21.59 -8.97 -9.96
C LYS A 326 -21.45 -7.45 -10.01
N GLU A 327 -22.56 -6.75 -10.04
CA GLU A 327 -22.67 -5.29 -10.05
C GLU A 327 -22.06 -4.69 -8.78
N GLU A 328 -22.05 -5.45 -7.68
CA GLU A 328 -21.49 -5.02 -6.40
C GLU A 328 -20.00 -5.32 -6.25
N TRP A 329 -19.39 -6.11 -7.14
CA TRP A 329 -18.01 -6.59 -6.94
C TRP A 329 -16.96 -5.47 -6.95
N VAL A 330 -17.22 -4.42 -7.73
CA VAL A 330 -16.39 -3.22 -7.78
C VAL A 330 -16.68 -2.27 -6.62
N PRO A 331 -17.93 -1.79 -6.41
CA PRO A 331 -18.22 -0.77 -5.39
C PRO A 331 -18.05 -1.27 -3.95
N ILE A 332 -18.12 -2.59 -3.70
CA ILE A 332 -18.08 -3.12 -2.33
C ILE A 332 -16.77 -2.80 -1.60
N ASN A 333 -15.61 -2.80 -2.28
CA ASN A 333 -14.33 -2.52 -1.63
C ASN A 333 -14.25 -1.07 -1.11
N PRO A 334 -14.32 -0.01 -1.94
CA PRO A 334 -14.22 1.36 -1.46
C PRO A 334 -15.33 1.69 -0.45
N LEU A 335 -16.55 1.15 -0.64
CA LEU A 335 -17.66 1.34 0.29
C LEU A 335 -17.33 0.81 1.70
N LEU A 336 -16.87 -0.44 1.80
CA LEU A 336 -16.52 -1.05 3.09
C LEU A 336 -15.22 -0.51 3.66
N VAL A 337 -14.25 -0.11 2.84
CA VAL A 337 -13.03 0.56 3.30
C VAL A 337 -13.40 1.86 3.99
N GLY A 338 -14.15 2.74 3.31
CA GLY A 338 -14.58 4.01 3.87
C GLY A 338 -15.44 3.84 5.13
N PHE A 339 -16.38 2.89 5.12
CA PHE A 339 -17.18 2.55 6.31
C PHE A 339 -16.30 2.05 7.46
N GLY A 340 -15.27 1.25 7.17
CA GLY A 340 -14.32 0.76 8.16
C GLY A 340 -13.31 1.80 8.65
N GLN A 341 -13.12 2.90 7.91
CA GLN A 341 -12.28 4.03 8.31
C GLN A 341 -13.03 5.01 9.24
N THR A 342 -14.35 5.13 9.07
CA THR A 342 -15.19 6.13 9.76
C THR A 342 -16.02 5.55 10.90
N ILE A 343 -16.72 4.44 10.68
CA ILE A 343 -17.72 3.89 11.61
C ILE A 343 -17.29 2.53 12.15
N CYS A 344 -17.09 1.53 11.29
CA CYS A 344 -16.78 0.15 11.68
C CYS A 344 -15.26 -0.06 11.86
N THR A 345 -14.65 0.76 12.71
CA THR A 345 -13.22 0.76 13.00
C THR A 345 -12.74 -0.57 13.59
N PRO A 346 -11.44 -0.92 13.47
CA PRO A 346 -10.91 -2.15 14.05
C PRO A 346 -11.08 -2.22 15.57
N LEU A 347 -10.80 -1.11 16.25
CA LEU A 347 -10.92 -0.96 17.71
C LEU A 347 -12.07 -0.02 18.02
N ARG A 348 -13.04 -0.49 18.82
CA ARG A 348 -14.24 0.27 19.23
C ARG A 348 -15.02 0.86 18.05
N PRO A 349 -15.68 0.02 17.23
CA PRO A 349 -16.58 0.50 16.19
C PRO A 349 -17.69 1.35 16.81
N ARG A 350 -18.12 2.40 16.10
CA ARG A 350 -19.18 3.33 16.53
C ARG A 350 -20.56 2.73 16.27
N CYS A 351 -20.88 1.65 17.00
CA CYS A 351 -22.13 0.91 16.83
C CYS A 351 -23.37 1.71 17.26
N ASP A 352 -23.19 2.69 18.14
CA ASP A 352 -24.19 3.64 18.64
C ASP A 352 -24.79 4.52 17.53
N ILE A 353 -23.97 4.98 16.59
CA ILE A 353 -24.42 5.78 15.43
C ILE A 353 -24.63 4.95 14.16
N CYS A 354 -24.40 3.63 14.23
CA CYS A 354 -24.47 2.75 13.07
C CYS A 354 -25.92 2.37 12.76
N SER A 355 -26.44 2.87 11.63
CA SER A 355 -27.84 2.65 11.20
C SER A 355 -28.19 1.18 10.91
N ILE A 356 -27.19 0.32 10.69
CA ILE A 356 -27.37 -1.11 10.41
C ILE A 356 -27.13 -1.99 11.66
N SER A 357 -26.99 -1.38 12.84
CA SER A 357 -26.66 -2.10 14.08
C SER A 357 -27.68 -3.18 14.44
N GLU A 358 -28.96 -2.98 14.11
CA GLU A 358 -30.04 -3.96 14.31
C GLU A 358 -29.87 -5.24 13.46
N PHE A 359 -29.23 -5.13 12.29
CA PHE A 359 -28.96 -6.25 11.40
C PHE A 359 -27.59 -6.90 11.66
N CYS A 360 -26.73 -6.28 12.47
CA CYS A 360 -25.36 -6.70 12.66
C CYS A 360 -25.19 -7.60 13.89
N PRO A 361 -24.82 -8.89 13.74
CA PRO A 361 -24.68 -9.81 14.86
C PRO A 361 -23.49 -9.48 15.77
N SER A 362 -22.57 -8.61 15.32
CA SER A 362 -21.42 -8.14 16.10
C SER A 362 -21.60 -6.73 16.65
N ALA A 363 -22.79 -6.14 16.57
CA ALA A 363 -23.03 -4.78 17.08
C ALA A 363 -22.84 -4.74 18.61
N PHE A 364 -22.07 -3.76 19.08
CA PHE A 364 -21.91 -3.50 20.50
C PHE A 364 -23.08 -2.66 21.00
N LYS A 365 -23.74 -3.10 22.07
CA LYS A 365 -24.70 -2.27 22.82
C LYS A 365 -23.99 -1.83 24.09
N GLU A 366 -23.68 -0.54 24.23
CA GLU A 366 -23.26 -0.02 25.53
C GLU A 366 -24.41 -0.22 26.52
N ALA A 367 -24.15 -0.89 27.65
CA ALA A 367 -25.08 -0.92 28.75
C ALA A 367 -25.19 0.51 29.29
N SER A 368 -26.35 1.14 29.14
CA SER A 368 -26.61 2.48 29.66
C SER A 368 -26.28 2.52 31.15
N SER A 369 -25.25 3.28 31.52
CA SER A 369 -24.92 3.52 32.93
C SER A 369 -26.04 4.34 33.55
N VAL A 370 -26.92 3.66 34.29
CA VAL A 370 -27.95 4.31 35.11
C VAL A 370 -27.21 5.16 36.14
N LYS A 371 -27.19 6.48 35.94
CA LYS A 371 -26.77 7.44 36.96
C LYS A 371 -27.74 7.30 38.14
N LYS A 372 -27.34 6.56 39.18
CA LYS A 372 -28.03 6.60 40.48
C LYS A 372 -27.86 8.00 41.06
N SER A 373 -28.90 8.83 40.94
CA SER A 373 -29.04 10.05 41.73
C SER A 373 -29.22 9.66 43.20
N GLY A 374 -28.14 9.69 43.98
CA GLY A 374 -28.19 9.51 45.42
C GLY A 374 -28.86 10.72 46.08
N ALA A 375 -30.14 10.61 46.41
CA ALA A 375 -30.80 11.53 47.33
C ALA A 375 -30.27 11.27 48.75
N SER A 376 -29.38 12.12 49.23
CA SER A 376 -28.96 12.14 50.63
C SER A 376 -30.07 12.77 51.47
N LYS A 377 -30.85 11.94 52.17
CA LYS A 377 -31.69 12.39 53.29
C LYS A 377 -30.77 12.63 54.49
N ARG A 378 -30.61 13.89 54.90
CA ARG A 378 -30.14 14.27 56.24
C ARG A 378 -31.33 14.16 57.20
N LEU A 379 -31.13 13.42 58.29
CA LEU A 379 -31.91 13.51 59.52
C LEU A 379 -30.93 13.87 60.63
#